data_AF-A0AA36DP02-F1
#
_entry.id   AF-A0AA36DP02-F1
#
_cell.length_a   1.000
_cell.length_b   1.000
_cell.length_c   1.000
_cell.angle_alpha   90.00
_cell.angle_beta   90.00
_cell.angle_gamma   90.00
#
_symmetry.space_group_name_H-M   'P 1'
#
loop_
_entity.id
_entity.type
_entity.pdbx_description
1 polymer ?
#
loop_
_entity_poly.entity_id
_entity_poly.type
_entity_poly.pdbx_seq_one_letter_code
_entity_poly.pdbx_strand_id
1 'polypeptide(L)'
;MDERQSSGERVKINVGGTVFETTVSTLTRIDNTMLSAMVAERWRNGEDLFVDRNPTHFAKILDYLRDSGNVTLPKGDAAREAIRKEADFYNLLGLAEMCVSYASTKRVSEARVSRIALSDTVQWKKNCIEAYWKHLVKNIYEREYWRYKKNHLQCMTCGKDVSNYVGPTTSRGNVEASETVFNYKDWTPLKQHMLYMNGIVWTEPNETCCYVKWNDEWFTHVPLSALQRVDSE
;
A
#
# COMPACT_ATOMS: atom_id res chain seq x y z
N MET A 1 15.15 -25.16 15.29
CA MET A 1 15.10 -23.89 16.06
C MET A 1 13.70 -23.78 16.63
N ASP A 2 13.58 -23.21 17.83
CA ASP A 2 12.72 -23.70 18.92
C ASP A 2 11.19 -23.67 18.76
N GLU A 3 10.56 -24.74 19.26
CA GLU A 3 9.11 -24.91 19.44
C GLU A 3 8.56 -24.08 20.64
N ARG A 4 9.00 -22.84 20.82
CA ARG A 4 8.51 -21.95 21.90
C ARG A 4 7.57 -20.83 21.43
N GLN A 5 7.33 -20.71 20.12
CA GLN A 5 6.47 -19.66 19.56
C GLN A 5 5.00 -20.07 19.57
N SER A 6 4.37 -20.07 20.76
CA SER A 6 2.91 -20.18 20.86
C SER A 6 2.27 -18.88 20.34
N SER A 7 1.65 -18.94 19.17
CA SER A 7 1.01 -17.77 18.54
C SER A 7 -0.12 -17.17 19.38
N GLY A 8 -0.70 -17.93 20.31
CA GLY A 8 -1.71 -17.46 21.27
C GLY A 8 -1.16 -16.86 22.57
N GLU A 9 0.16 -16.86 22.78
CA GLU A 9 0.74 -16.43 24.05
C GLU A 9 0.56 -14.93 24.30
N ARG A 10 0.17 -14.60 25.55
CA ARG A 10 -0.04 -13.22 26.01
C ARG A 10 1.30 -12.62 26.43
N VAL A 11 1.58 -11.41 25.95
CA VAL A 11 2.78 -10.64 26.27
C VAL A 11 2.40 -9.26 26.78
N LYS A 12 3.14 -8.78 27.78
CA LYS A 12 3.00 -7.43 28.34
C LYS A 12 4.15 -6.56 27.83
N ILE A 13 3.84 -5.32 27.50
CA ILE A 13 4.79 -4.30 27.06
C ILE A 13 4.50 -2.99 27.78
N ASN A 14 5.50 -2.46 28.47
CA ASN A 14 5.44 -1.19 29.18
C ASN A 14 5.96 -0.08 28.26
N VAL A 15 5.09 0.87 27.92
CA VAL A 15 5.41 2.02 27.06
C VAL A 15 5.31 3.29 27.92
N GLY A 16 6.45 3.89 28.25
CA GLY A 16 6.51 5.13 29.04
C GLY A 16 5.79 5.07 30.39
N GLY A 17 5.75 3.90 31.03
CA GLY A 17 5.04 3.67 32.30
C GLY A 17 3.62 3.10 32.17
N THR A 18 3.04 3.04 30.96
CA THR A 18 1.75 2.39 30.71
C THR A 18 1.93 0.97 30.20
N VAL A 19 1.39 -0.01 30.92
CA VAL A 19 1.46 -1.43 30.51
C VAL A 19 0.30 -1.78 29.58
N PHE A 20 0.64 -2.24 28.38
CA PHE A 20 -0.28 -2.84 27.43
C PHE A 20 -0.12 -4.36 27.43
N GLU A 21 -1.21 -5.08 27.19
CA GLU A 21 -1.20 -6.55 27.08
C GLU A 21 -1.80 -6.96 25.72
N THR A 22 -1.11 -7.86 25.02
CA THR A 22 -1.44 -8.30 23.65
C THR A 22 -0.93 -9.72 23.42
N THR A 23 -0.94 -10.23 22.18
CA THR A 23 -0.33 -11.54 21.85
C THR A 23 1.03 -11.39 21.15
N VAL A 24 1.88 -12.41 21.30
CA VAL A 24 3.13 -12.57 20.53
C VAL A 24 2.85 -12.40 19.03
N SER A 25 1.85 -13.13 18.51
CA SER A 25 1.41 -13.06 17.11
C SER A 25 0.95 -11.67 16.62
N THR A 26 0.60 -10.75 17.53
CA THR A 26 0.25 -9.38 17.15
C THR A 26 1.51 -8.53 16.98
N LEU A 27 2.46 -8.63 17.91
CA LEU A 27 3.73 -7.89 17.83
C LEU A 27 4.65 -8.41 16.71
N THR A 28 4.53 -9.69 16.35
CA THR A 28 5.28 -10.31 15.25
C THR A 28 4.48 -10.43 13.95
N ARG A 29 3.34 -9.73 13.79
CA ARG A 29 2.49 -9.88 12.58
C ARG A 29 3.10 -9.27 11.33
N ILE A 30 3.98 -8.29 11.50
CA ILE A 30 4.75 -7.66 10.43
C ILE A 30 6.23 -7.86 10.74
N ASP A 31 6.93 -8.53 9.82
CA ASP A 31 8.36 -8.80 9.91
C ASP A 31 9.20 -7.52 9.87
N ASN A 32 10.40 -7.58 10.44
CA ASN A 32 11.37 -6.47 10.46
C ASN A 32 10.89 -5.18 11.16
N THR A 33 9.86 -5.27 12.01
CA THR A 33 9.44 -4.17 12.90
C THR A 33 10.25 -4.17 14.18
N MET A 34 10.35 -3.02 14.86
CA MET A 34 11.01 -2.96 16.17
C MET A 34 10.35 -3.89 17.18
N LEU A 35 9.00 -3.97 17.14
CA LEU A 35 8.21 -4.82 18.04
C LEU A 35 8.45 -6.31 17.81
N SER A 36 8.65 -6.75 16.56
CA SER A 36 8.98 -8.16 16.28
C SER A 36 10.41 -8.52 16.73
N ALA A 37 11.36 -7.59 16.59
CA ALA A 37 12.72 -7.76 17.12
C ALA A 37 12.75 -7.84 18.65
N MET A 38 12.06 -6.91 19.35
CA MET A 38 11.96 -6.91 20.81
C MET A 38 11.37 -8.21 21.38
N VAL A 39 10.36 -8.77 20.71
CA VAL A 39 9.80 -10.09 21.10
C VAL A 39 10.84 -11.20 20.93
N ALA A 40 11.59 -11.20 19.83
CA ALA A 40 12.66 -12.18 19.61
C ALA A 40 13.81 -12.06 20.65
N GLU A 41 14.11 -10.85 21.13
CA GLU A 41 15.10 -10.60 22.18
C GLU A 41 14.60 -11.04 23.57
N ARG A 42 13.35 -10.74 23.93
CA ARG A 42 12.69 -11.28 25.13
C ARG A 42 12.78 -12.81 25.17
N TRP A 43 12.60 -13.48 24.04
CA TRP A 43 12.69 -14.94 23.98
C TRP A 43 14.10 -15.49 24.22
N ARG A 44 15.14 -14.70 23.98
CA ARG A 44 16.54 -15.07 24.26
C ARG A 44 16.92 -14.78 25.72
N ASN A 45 16.47 -13.66 26.27
CA ASN A 45 16.99 -13.12 27.54
C ASN A 45 16.01 -13.27 28.72
N GLY A 46 14.72 -13.52 28.47
CA GLY A 46 13.67 -13.57 29.49
C GLY A 46 13.18 -12.20 29.99
N GLU A 47 13.60 -11.10 29.36
CA GLU A 47 13.37 -9.73 29.83
C GLU A 47 11.94 -9.21 29.56
N ASP A 48 11.49 -8.27 30.40
CA ASP A 48 10.22 -7.58 30.20
C ASP A 48 10.33 -6.49 29.13
N LEU A 49 9.34 -6.43 28.24
CA LEU A 49 9.34 -5.49 27.13
C LEU A 49 9.10 -4.07 27.67
N PHE A 50 10.11 -3.22 27.59
CA PHE A 50 10.01 -1.81 27.92
C PHE A 50 10.36 -0.93 26.72
N VAL A 51 9.60 0.14 26.54
CA VAL A 51 9.80 1.15 25.50
C VAL A 51 9.69 2.54 26.13
N ASP A 52 10.76 3.33 26.04
CA ASP A 52 10.79 4.71 26.51
C ASP A 52 10.14 5.66 25.46
N ARG A 53 8.81 5.59 25.34
CA ARG A 53 7.99 6.39 24.43
C ARG A 53 6.69 6.82 25.09
N ASN A 54 6.06 7.86 24.54
CA ASN A 54 4.76 8.31 25.01
C ASN A 54 3.67 7.26 24.66
N PRO A 55 2.92 6.71 25.63
CA PRO A 55 1.91 5.68 25.39
C PRO A 55 0.65 6.17 24.66
N THR A 56 0.40 7.48 24.54
CA THR A 56 -0.86 8.06 24.04
C THR A 56 -1.33 7.49 22.69
N HIS A 57 -0.40 7.16 21.78
CA HIS A 57 -0.73 6.63 20.46
C HIS A 57 -0.48 5.12 20.31
N PHE A 58 0.07 4.45 21.32
CA PHE A 58 0.45 3.04 21.21
C PHE A 58 -0.75 2.10 21.02
N ALA A 59 -1.93 2.47 21.52
CA ALA A 59 -3.17 1.75 21.22
C ALA A 59 -3.44 1.66 19.70
N LYS A 60 -3.17 2.72 18.93
CA LYS A 60 -3.34 2.72 17.46
C LYS A 60 -2.28 1.91 16.72
N ILE A 61 -1.07 1.82 17.29
CA ILE A 61 -0.03 0.90 16.83
C ILE A 61 -0.50 -0.55 16.97
N LEU A 62 -1.08 -0.91 18.12
CA LEU A 62 -1.64 -2.25 18.34
C LEU A 62 -2.85 -2.55 17.46
N ASP A 63 -3.75 -1.58 17.24
CA ASP A 63 -4.90 -1.76 16.35
C ASP A 63 -4.45 -2.05 14.90
N TYR A 64 -3.53 -1.25 14.37
CA TYR A 64 -2.92 -1.48 13.05
C TYR A 64 -2.30 -2.88 12.92
N LEU A 65 -1.63 -3.35 13.97
CA LEU A 65 -1.05 -4.68 14.03
C LEU A 65 -2.09 -5.81 14.22
N ARG A 66 -3.28 -5.55 14.77
CA ARG A 66 -4.36 -6.54 14.90
C ARG A 66 -5.11 -6.70 13.59
N ASP A 67 -5.48 -5.57 12.98
CA ASP A 67 -6.34 -5.47 11.81
C ASP A 67 -5.54 -5.61 10.49
N SER A 68 -4.37 -6.27 10.57
CA SER A 68 -3.52 -6.66 9.43
C SER A 68 -3.17 -5.51 8.48
N GLY A 69 -2.83 -4.35 9.05
CA GLY A 69 -2.41 -3.16 8.30
C GLY A 69 -3.53 -2.19 7.94
N ASN A 70 -4.77 -2.43 8.38
CA ASN A 70 -5.88 -1.48 8.24
C ASN A 70 -6.12 -0.78 9.59
N VAL A 71 -6.20 0.55 9.63
CA VAL A 71 -6.59 1.28 10.85
C VAL A 71 -7.28 2.60 10.52
N THR A 72 -8.38 2.89 11.21
CA THR A 72 -9.07 4.19 11.12
C THR A 72 -8.23 5.26 11.81
N LEU A 73 -7.66 6.17 11.02
CA LEU A 73 -6.87 7.29 11.50
C LEU A 73 -7.74 8.50 11.91
N PRO A 74 -7.29 9.32 12.89
CA PRO A 74 -7.97 10.56 13.24
C PRO A 74 -7.96 11.56 12.08
N LYS A 75 -8.96 12.45 12.06
CA LYS A 75 -9.11 13.48 11.02
C LYS A 75 -8.18 14.69 11.19
N GLY A 76 -7.59 14.90 12.37
CA GLY A 76 -6.76 16.06 12.67
C GLY A 76 -5.28 15.83 12.35
N ASP A 77 -4.67 16.73 11.56
CA ASP A 77 -3.30 16.61 11.07
C ASP A 77 -2.26 16.44 12.20
N ALA A 78 -2.39 17.18 13.31
CA ALA A 78 -1.48 17.05 14.44
C ALA A 78 -1.50 15.65 15.08
N ALA A 79 -2.68 15.03 15.17
CA ALA A 79 -2.83 13.67 15.70
C ALA A 79 -2.31 12.62 14.70
N ARG A 80 -2.50 12.84 13.39
CA ARG A 80 -1.91 11.99 12.34
C ARG A 80 -0.39 12.06 12.35
N GLU A 81 0.20 13.26 12.46
CA GLU A 81 1.64 13.47 12.54
C GLU A 81 2.25 12.84 13.80
N ALA A 82 1.55 12.90 14.94
CA ALA A 82 1.99 12.21 16.15
C ALA A 82 1.99 10.68 15.97
N ILE A 83 0.94 10.11 15.39
CA ILE A 83 0.91 8.66 15.06
C ILE A 83 1.98 8.32 14.02
N ARG A 84 2.25 9.19 13.03
CA ARG A 84 3.32 9.01 12.03
C ARG A 84 4.69 8.86 12.69
N LYS A 85 5.01 9.73 13.66
CA LYS A 85 6.28 9.68 14.40
C LYS A 85 6.44 8.42 15.25
N GLU A 86 5.36 7.90 15.83
CA GLU A 86 5.40 6.59 16.49
C GLU A 86 5.53 5.45 15.47
N ALA A 87 4.83 5.52 14.33
CA ALA A 87 4.93 4.52 13.26
C ALA A 87 6.36 4.43 12.68
N ASP A 88 7.01 5.58 12.44
CA ASP A 88 8.43 5.64 12.08
C ASP A 88 9.31 4.93 13.13
N PHE A 89 9.09 5.24 14.42
CA PHE A 89 9.87 4.69 15.53
C PHE A 89 9.75 3.15 15.64
N TYR A 90 8.53 2.59 15.49
CA TYR A 90 8.32 1.14 15.51
C TYR A 90 8.67 0.44 14.17
N ASN A 91 9.16 1.18 13.17
CA ASN A 91 9.42 0.75 11.79
C ASN A 91 8.19 0.18 11.06
N LEU A 92 7.03 0.84 11.23
CA LEU A 92 5.75 0.50 10.62
C LEU A 92 5.48 1.39 9.40
N LEU A 93 6.28 1.19 8.33
CA LEU A 93 6.28 2.03 7.13
C LEU A 93 4.88 2.25 6.54
N GLY A 94 4.07 1.19 6.40
CA GLY A 94 2.70 1.31 5.86
C GLY A 94 1.77 2.17 6.72
N LEU A 95 1.93 2.18 8.05
CA LEU A 95 1.19 3.08 8.94
C LEU A 95 1.70 4.52 8.84
N ALA A 96 3.02 4.71 8.71
CA ALA A 96 3.61 6.03 8.51
C ALA A 96 3.10 6.65 7.20
N GLU A 97 3.09 5.89 6.10
CA GLU A 97 2.51 6.29 4.81
C GLU A 97 1.01 6.61 4.92
N MET A 98 0.22 5.78 5.61
CA MET A 98 -1.21 6.05 5.86
C MET A 98 -1.45 7.34 6.65
N CYS A 99 -0.55 7.70 7.56
CA CYS A 99 -0.64 8.92 8.37
C CYS A 99 -0.33 10.19 7.59
N VAL A 100 0.50 10.12 6.55
CA VAL A 100 0.70 11.24 5.63
C VAL A 100 -0.65 11.67 5.06
N SER A 101 -0.98 12.95 5.20
CA SER A 101 -2.13 13.53 4.52
C SER A 101 -1.72 13.80 3.07
N TYR A 102 -2.55 13.41 2.10
CA TYR A 102 -2.35 13.81 0.69
C TYR A 102 -2.30 15.35 0.51
N ALA A 103 -2.74 16.12 1.51
CA ALA A 103 -2.59 17.58 1.54
C ALA A 103 -1.24 18.08 2.11
N SER A 104 -0.55 17.30 2.97
CA SER A 104 0.69 17.74 3.62
C SER A 104 1.97 17.40 2.85
N THR A 105 1.92 16.47 1.90
CA THR A 105 3.00 16.24 0.90
C THR A 105 3.29 17.46 0.02
N LYS A 106 2.35 18.39 -0.07
CA LYS A 106 2.36 19.57 -0.93
C LYS A 106 3.52 20.56 -0.68
N ARG A 107 4.21 20.48 0.47
CA ARG A 107 5.34 21.38 0.82
C ARG A 107 6.73 20.73 0.77
N VAL A 108 6.83 19.42 0.54
CA VAL A 108 8.12 18.69 0.52
C VAL A 108 8.38 18.02 -0.83
N SER A 109 7.33 17.68 -1.58
CA SER A 109 7.45 16.98 -2.87
C SER A 109 8.00 17.83 -4.02
N GLU A 110 7.87 19.17 -3.97
CA GLU A 110 8.29 20.05 -5.07
C GLU A 110 9.81 20.06 -5.34
N ALA A 111 10.63 19.66 -4.36
CA ALA A 111 12.08 19.81 -4.41
C ALA A 111 12.87 18.54 -4.81
N ARG A 112 12.24 17.35 -4.85
CA ARG A 112 12.96 16.07 -5.08
C ARG A 112 12.26 15.03 -5.94
N VAL A 113 11.01 15.24 -6.36
CA VAL A 113 10.42 14.43 -7.44
C VAL A 113 10.64 15.18 -8.74
N SER A 114 11.45 14.61 -9.63
CA SER A 114 11.46 14.98 -11.06
C SER A 114 10.02 14.86 -11.56
N ARG A 115 9.35 16.00 -11.77
CA ARG A 115 7.92 16.04 -12.08
C ARG A 115 7.69 15.28 -13.38
N ILE A 116 7.14 14.08 -13.25
CA ILE A 116 6.62 13.32 -14.38
C ILE A 116 5.58 14.22 -15.06
N ALA A 117 5.82 14.56 -16.32
CA ALA A 117 5.04 15.50 -17.11
C ALA A 117 4.22 14.78 -18.19
N LEU A 118 3.35 15.52 -18.89
CA LEU A 118 2.69 15.03 -20.10
C LEU A 118 3.75 14.60 -21.13
N SER A 119 3.51 13.48 -21.81
CA SER A 119 4.43 12.87 -22.80
C SER A 119 5.75 12.31 -22.26
N ASP A 120 6.01 12.35 -20.95
CA ASP A 120 7.16 11.63 -20.38
C ASP A 120 7.05 10.11 -20.61
N THR A 121 8.17 9.48 -20.94
CA THR A 121 8.27 8.01 -20.94
C THR A 121 8.50 7.53 -19.51
N VAL A 122 7.72 6.55 -19.07
CA VAL A 122 7.69 6.06 -17.69
C VAL A 122 7.68 4.54 -17.61
N GLN A 123 8.20 4.04 -16.49
CA GLN A 123 8.17 2.64 -16.06
C GLN A 123 7.58 2.52 -14.66
N TRP A 124 7.15 1.30 -14.30
CA TRP A 124 6.86 0.97 -12.91
C TRP A 124 8.13 0.98 -12.06
N LYS A 125 8.08 1.62 -10.89
CA LYS A 125 9.11 1.44 -9.87
C LYS A 125 9.07 -0.02 -9.37
N LYS A 126 10.21 -0.70 -9.40
CA LYS A 126 10.34 -2.12 -9.01
C LYS A 126 9.78 -2.44 -7.62
N ASN A 127 9.95 -1.55 -6.64
CA ASN A 127 9.42 -1.72 -5.28
C ASN A 127 7.90 -1.52 -5.16
N CYS A 128 7.26 -0.86 -6.14
CA CYS A 128 5.82 -0.63 -6.13
C CYS A 128 5.02 -1.78 -6.78
N ILE A 129 5.63 -2.58 -7.66
CA ILE A 129 4.92 -3.62 -8.43
C ILE A 129 4.16 -4.59 -7.53
N GLU A 130 4.72 -5.02 -6.39
CA GLU A 130 4.06 -5.94 -5.46
C GLU A 130 2.73 -5.40 -4.90
N ALA A 131 2.63 -4.09 -4.68
CA ALA A 131 1.40 -3.45 -4.18
C ALA A 131 0.33 -3.27 -5.28
N TYR A 132 0.74 -3.07 -6.54
CA TYR A 132 -0.17 -2.67 -7.62
C TYR A 132 -0.56 -3.79 -8.58
N TRP A 133 0.23 -4.86 -8.74
CA TRP A 133 -0.05 -5.88 -9.77
C TRP A 133 -1.42 -6.55 -9.64
N LYS A 134 -1.87 -6.87 -8.41
CA LYS A 134 -3.21 -7.46 -8.18
C LYS A 134 -4.35 -6.51 -8.55
N HIS A 135 -4.14 -5.21 -8.37
CA HIS A 135 -5.09 -4.18 -8.78
C HIS A 135 -5.14 -4.04 -10.30
N LEU A 136 -3.99 -4.14 -10.97
CA LEU A 136 -3.91 -4.19 -12.44
C LEU A 136 -4.61 -5.45 -13.00
N VAL A 137 -4.39 -6.63 -12.42
CA VAL A 137 -5.09 -7.88 -12.76
C VAL A 137 -6.61 -7.72 -12.65
N LYS A 138 -7.09 -7.19 -11.52
CA LYS A 138 -8.53 -6.96 -11.30
C LYS A 138 -9.10 -6.02 -12.37
N ASN A 139 -8.40 -4.94 -12.66
CA ASN A 139 -8.80 -3.95 -13.67
C ASN A 139 -8.82 -4.52 -15.11
N ILE A 140 -7.86 -5.38 -15.46
CA ILE A 140 -7.80 -6.08 -16.76
C ILE A 140 -8.93 -7.10 -16.91
N TYR A 141 -9.26 -7.85 -15.84
CA TYR A 141 -10.33 -8.85 -15.89
C TYR A 141 -11.73 -8.22 -15.92
N GLU A 142 -11.96 -7.16 -15.12
CA GLU A 142 -13.23 -6.43 -15.11
C GLU A 142 -13.54 -5.81 -16.49
N ARG A 143 -12.50 -5.45 -17.26
CA ARG A 143 -12.57 -5.04 -18.68
C ARG A 143 -13.02 -6.17 -19.61
N GLU A 144 -12.56 -7.40 -19.39
CA GLU A 144 -12.83 -8.54 -20.30
C GLU A 144 -14.20 -9.19 -20.07
N TYR A 145 -14.68 -9.23 -18.82
CA TYR A 145 -15.93 -9.93 -18.47
C TYR A 145 -17.18 -9.03 -18.33
N TRP A 146 -17.05 -7.74 -17.97
CA TRP A 146 -18.20 -6.99 -17.46
C TRP A 146 -18.64 -5.77 -18.31
N ARG A 147 -19.27 -6.03 -19.46
CA ARG A 147 -19.75 -4.97 -20.37
C ARG A 147 -21.02 -4.20 -19.95
N TYR A 148 -21.70 -4.55 -18.83
CA TYR A 148 -23.10 -4.08 -18.59
C TYR A 148 -23.51 -3.64 -17.17
N LYS A 149 -22.59 -3.34 -16.23
CA LYS A 149 -22.91 -2.39 -15.13
C LYS A 149 -21.78 -1.39 -14.93
N LYS A 150 -22.15 -0.11 -14.83
CA LYS A 150 -21.28 0.97 -14.34
C LYS A 150 -21.06 0.78 -12.83
N ASN A 151 -20.18 -0.13 -12.46
CA ASN A 151 -19.59 -0.08 -11.13
C ASN A 151 -18.53 1.01 -11.14
N HIS A 152 -18.69 2.01 -10.27
CA HIS A 152 -17.79 3.16 -10.16
C HIS A 152 -16.42 2.71 -9.65
N LEU A 153 -15.53 2.32 -10.57
CA LEU A 153 -14.13 2.10 -10.29
C LEU A 153 -13.53 3.43 -9.83
N GLN A 154 -13.25 3.56 -8.54
CA GLN A 154 -12.63 4.75 -7.96
C GLN A 154 -11.13 4.54 -7.79
N CYS A 155 -10.34 5.54 -8.18
CA CYS A 155 -8.91 5.56 -7.90
C CYS A 155 -8.66 5.55 -6.39
N MET A 156 -7.97 4.53 -5.87
CA MET A 156 -7.67 4.43 -4.43
C MET A 156 -6.79 5.57 -3.89
N THR A 157 -6.11 6.31 -4.77
CA THR A 157 -5.22 7.43 -4.41
C THR A 157 -5.91 8.79 -4.47
N CYS A 158 -6.94 8.98 -5.32
CA CYS A 158 -7.56 10.30 -5.53
C CYS A 158 -9.10 10.31 -5.60
N GLY A 159 -9.77 9.15 -5.43
CA GLY A 159 -11.23 9.01 -5.42
C GLY A 159 -11.94 9.22 -6.77
N LYS A 160 -11.25 9.69 -7.81
CA LYS A 160 -11.86 9.91 -9.14
C LYS A 160 -12.41 8.62 -9.72
N ASP A 161 -13.58 8.73 -10.34
CA ASP A 161 -14.17 7.68 -11.17
C ASP A 161 -13.31 7.49 -12.42
N VAL A 162 -12.74 6.28 -12.58
CA VAL A 162 -11.90 5.88 -13.71
C VAL A 162 -12.62 4.96 -14.72
N SER A 163 -13.94 4.78 -14.58
CA SER A 163 -14.73 3.84 -15.41
C SER A 163 -14.69 4.11 -16.91
N ASN A 164 -14.42 5.35 -17.34
CA ASN A 164 -14.31 5.73 -18.75
C ASN A 164 -12.88 5.67 -19.31
N TYR A 165 -11.89 5.29 -18.49
CA TYR A 165 -10.45 5.42 -18.83
C TYR A 165 -9.70 4.07 -18.78
N VAL A 166 -10.45 2.97 -18.74
CA VAL A 166 -10.04 1.62 -19.12
C VAL A 166 -10.36 1.41 -20.60
N GLY A 167 -9.40 0.88 -21.37
CA GLY A 167 -9.43 0.94 -22.85
C GLY A 167 -10.45 0.03 -23.57
N PRO A 168 -10.68 0.25 -24.89
CA PRO A 168 -11.42 -0.65 -25.80
C PRO A 168 -10.63 -1.95 -26.09
N THR A 169 -11.13 -3.02 -26.73
CA THR A 169 -12.41 -3.41 -27.39
C THR A 169 -12.54 -4.97 -27.30
N THR A 170 -13.55 -5.75 -27.73
CA THR A 170 -14.60 -5.64 -28.77
C THR A 170 -15.84 -6.49 -28.38
N SER A 171 -16.81 -6.76 -29.28
CA SER A 171 -17.88 -7.79 -29.13
C SER A 171 -17.31 -9.20 -28.86
N ARG A 172 -17.95 -10.15 -28.16
CA ARG A 172 -19.39 -10.43 -27.87
C ARG A 172 -19.47 -11.49 -26.74
N GLY A 173 -20.56 -11.58 -25.97
CA GLY A 173 -20.86 -12.76 -25.12
C GLY A 173 -21.41 -12.44 -23.73
N ASN A 174 -22.55 -13.05 -23.35
CA ASN A 174 -23.18 -12.90 -22.03
C ASN A 174 -22.79 -14.07 -21.12
N VAL A 175 -22.34 -13.80 -19.88
CA VAL A 175 -22.43 -14.75 -18.75
C VAL A 175 -22.73 -13.96 -17.47
N GLU A 176 -23.58 -14.50 -16.60
CA GLU A 176 -24.06 -13.83 -15.40
C GLU A 176 -23.04 -13.83 -14.23
N ALA A 177 -23.17 -12.86 -13.33
CA ALA A 177 -22.28 -12.71 -12.18
C ALA A 177 -22.45 -13.84 -11.16
N SER A 178 -21.37 -14.60 -10.97
CA SER A 178 -21.00 -15.15 -9.66
C SER A 178 -19.64 -14.56 -9.26
N GLU A 179 -19.32 -14.53 -7.97
CA GLU A 179 -18.12 -13.88 -7.44
C GLU A 179 -16.85 -14.38 -8.15
N THR A 180 -16.15 -13.48 -8.85
CA THR A 180 -14.92 -13.86 -9.55
C THR A 180 -13.82 -14.18 -8.55
N VAL A 181 -13.53 -15.47 -8.38
CA VAL A 181 -12.37 -15.95 -7.64
C VAL A 181 -11.12 -15.77 -8.50
N PHE A 182 -10.36 -14.72 -8.23
CA PHE A 182 -9.09 -14.43 -8.91
C PHE A 182 -7.98 -15.40 -8.48
N ASN A 183 -7.61 -16.34 -9.35
CA ASN A 183 -6.35 -17.09 -9.16
C ASN A 183 -5.15 -16.22 -9.56
N TYR A 184 -4.68 -15.38 -8.64
CA TYR A 184 -3.54 -14.49 -8.87
C TYR A 184 -2.24 -15.21 -9.25
N LYS A 185 -2.11 -16.53 -9.02
CA LYS A 185 -0.91 -17.29 -9.46
C LYS A 185 -0.76 -17.29 -10.99
N ASP A 186 -1.87 -17.38 -11.71
CA ASP A 186 -1.89 -17.45 -13.18
C ASP A 186 -1.48 -16.10 -13.81
N TRP A 187 -1.56 -15.02 -13.03
CA TRP A 187 -1.17 -13.67 -13.42
C TRP A 187 0.26 -13.28 -12.97
N THR A 188 1.03 -14.22 -12.42
CA THR A 188 2.46 -14.02 -12.12
C THR A 188 3.29 -13.58 -13.35
N PRO A 189 3.02 -14.06 -14.59
CA PRO A 189 3.68 -13.54 -15.79
C PRO A 189 3.42 -12.04 -16.02
N LEU A 190 2.21 -11.53 -15.78
CA LEU A 190 1.91 -10.10 -15.87
C LEU A 190 2.73 -9.30 -14.84
N LYS A 191 2.79 -9.78 -13.59
CA LYS A 191 3.61 -9.18 -12.53
C LYS A 191 5.10 -9.10 -12.93
N GLN A 192 5.62 -10.12 -13.59
CA GLN A 192 7.00 -10.11 -14.12
C GLN A 192 7.13 -9.16 -15.32
N HIS A 193 6.13 -9.12 -16.21
CA HIS A 193 6.11 -8.23 -17.37
C HIS A 193 6.09 -6.74 -16.98
N MET A 194 5.39 -6.36 -15.91
CA MET A 194 5.36 -4.99 -15.37
C MET A 194 6.75 -4.40 -15.08
N LEU A 195 7.78 -5.22 -14.85
CA LEU A 195 9.17 -4.76 -14.67
C LEU A 195 9.78 -4.13 -15.94
N TYR A 196 9.24 -4.46 -17.11
CA TYR A 196 9.76 -4.08 -18.42
C TYR A 196 8.75 -3.28 -19.26
N MET A 197 7.54 -3.02 -18.72
CA MET A 197 6.53 -2.19 -19.37
C MET A 197 6.96 -0.73 -19.40
N ASN A 198 7.22 -0.22 -20.61
CA ASN A 198 7.31 1.21 -20.88
C ASN A 198 5.92 1.75 -21.24
N GLY A 199 5.66 2.99 -20.86
CA GLY A 199 4.47 3.72 -21.28
C GLY A 199 4.72 5.22 -21.35
N ILE A 200 3.81 5.93 -22.01
CA ILE A 200 3.85 7.38 -22.19
C ILE A 200 2.75 8.00 -21.35
N VAL A 201 3.06 9.06 -20.61
CA VAL A 201 2.06 9.84 -19.87
C VAL A 201 1.12 10.51 -20.86
N TRP A 202 -0.16 10.11 -20.85
CA TRP A 202 -1.14 10.45 -21.88
C TRP A 202 -1.95 11.71 -21.58
N THR A 203 -2.04 12.10 -20.31
CA THR A 203 -2.77 13.29 -19.85
C THR A 203 -1.90 14.09 -18.91
N GLU A 204 -2.17 15.38 -18.76
CA GLU A 204 -1.57 16.20 -17.70
C GLU A 204 -1.72 15.50 -16.33
N PRO A 205 -0.60 15.18 -15.65
CA PRO A 205 -0.65 14.61 -14.31
C PRO A 205 -1.31 15.56 -13.32
N ASN A 206 -2.16 15.01 -12.44
CA ASN A 206 -2.62 15.76 -11.28
C ASN A 206 -1.64 15.58 -10.11
N GLU A 207 -1.91 16.21 -8.96
CA GLU A 207 -1.02 16.22 -7.78
C GLU A 207 -0.66 14.81 -7.22
N THR A 208 -1.35 13.74 -7.64
CA THR A 208 -1.19 12.38 -7.08
C THR A 208 -1.07 11.25 -8.11
N CYS A 209 -1.63 11.41 -9.31
CA CYS A 209 -1.75 10.34 -10.29
C CYS A 209 -1.82 10.86 -11.73
N CYS A 210 -1.53 10.00 -12.70
CA CYS A 210 -1.63 10.28 -14.12
C CYS A 210 -2.23 9.08 -14.87
N TYR A 211 -2.55 9.30 -16.15
CA TYR A 211 -2.87 8.23 -17.07
C TYR A 211 -1.63 7.90 -17.91
N VAL A 212 -1.28 6.63 -17.99
CA VAL A 212 -0.19 6.12 -18.83
C VAL A 212 -0.79 5.27 -19.95
N LYS A 213 -0.38 5.53 -21.20
CA LYS A 213 -0.57 4.62 -22.34
C LYS A 213 0.65 3.70 -22.41
N TRP A 214 0.48 2.43 -22.07
CA TRP A 214 1.54 1.43 -22.18
C TRP A 214 1.77 1.01 -23.65
N ASN A 215 2.93 0.42 -23.93
CA ASN A 215 3.31 -0.01 -25.28
C ASN A 215 2.29 -0.96 -25.95
N ASP A 216 1.58 -1.78 -25.18
CA ASP A 216 0.54 -2.70 -25.67
C ASP A 216 -0.81 -2.00 -25.99
N GLU A 217 -0.80 -0.67 -26.10
CA GLU A 217 -1.92 0.24 -26.31
C GLU A 217 -2.93 0.37 -25.16
N TRP A 218 -2.64 -0.18 -23.99
CA TRP A 218 -3.55 -0.10 -22.83
C TRP A 218 -3.35 1.20 -22.06
N PHE A 219 -4.45 1.77 -21.58
CA PHE A 219 -4.44 2.92 -20.67
C PHE A 219 -4.60 2.43 -19.22
N THR A 220 -3.82 3.01 -18.30
CA THR A 220 -3.98 2.76 -16.87
C THR A 220 -3.85 4.06 -16.09
N HIS A 221 -4.77 4.27 -15.15
CA HIS A 221 -4.65 5.32 -14.15
C HIS A 221 -3.77 4.86 -13.01
N VAL A 222 -2.64 5.53 -12.79
CA VAL A 222 -1.59 5.08 -11.87
C VAL A 222 -1.09 6.22 -10.97
N PRO A 223 -0.74 5.93 -9.70
CA PRO A 223 -0.13 6.93 -8.83
C PRO A 223 1.23 7.38 -9.35
N LEU A 224 1.53 8.67 -9.27
CA LEU A 224 2.84 9.22 -9.64
C LEU A 224 3.96 8.64 -8.76
N SER A 225 3.65 8.27 -7.52
CA SER A 225 4.56 7.58 -6.61
C SER A 225 5.00 6.20 -7.14
N ALA A 226 4.17 5.50 -7.92
CA ALA A 226 4.44 4.17 -8.46
C ALA A 226 5.28 4.17 -9.74
N LEU A 227 5.49 5.34 -10.35
CA LEU A 227 6.21 5.51 -11.61
C LEU A 227 7.61 6.07 -11.44
N GLN A 228 8.52 5.73 -12.34
CA GLN A 228 9.80 6.41 -12.57
C GLN A 228 9.85 6.87 -14.03
N ARG A 229 10.48 8.01 -14.28
CA ARG A 229 10.75 8.45 -15.65
C ARG A 229 11.89 7.62 -16.23
N VAL A 230 11.78 7.27 -17.50
CA VAL A 230 12.88 6.74 -18.29
C VAL A 230 13.45 7.93 -19.05
N ASP A 231 14.63 8.38 -18.65
CA ASP A 231 15.38 9.33 -19.45
C ASP A 231 15.88 8.60 -20.71
N SER A 232 15.58 9.16 -21.89
CA SER A 232 16.10 8.66 -23.16
C SER A 232 17.57 9.07 -23.29
N GLU A 233 18.45 8.08 -23.49
CA GLU A 233 19.85 8.28 -23.93
C GLU A 233 19.94 9.00 -25.29
#